data_AF-A0A6P1AA05-F1
#
_entry.id   AF-A0A6P1AA05-F1
#
_cell.length_a   1.000
_cell.length_b   1.000
_cell.length_c   1.000
_cell.angle_alpha   90.00
_cell.angle_beta   90.00
_cell.angle_gamma   90.00
#
_symmetry.space_group_name_H-M   'P 1'
#
loop_
_entity.id
_entity.type
_entity.pdbx_description
1 polymer ?
#
loop_
_entity_poly.entity_id
_entity_poly.type
_entity_poly.pdbx_seq_one_letter_code
_entity_poly.pdbx_strand_id
1 'polypeptide(L)'
;MQRFIFVGVVTIISVIISFSSFAVAVAQPQPQPTLWQVYQQSFKSAKYVDLTHAIAPNIPVWAGFGFAKFSATTNPQTGKVYTYSANGFEATHYDLPTDQLGTQLDPPAHWNPNLI
;
A
#
# COMPACT_ATOMS: atom_id res chain seq x y z
N MET A 1 23.03 64.82 -31.43
CA MET A 1 21.80 63.99 -31.53
C MET A 1 22.10 62.50 -31.69
N GLN A 2 23.00 62.05 -32.58
CA GLN A 2 23.29 60.61 -32.78
C GLN A 2 23.76 59.83 -31.54
N ARG A 3 24.55 60.42 -30.64
CA ARG A 3 25.01 59.74 -29.40
C ARG A 3 23.89 59.44 -28.40
N PHE A 4 22.86 60.29 -28.31
CA PHE A 4 21.72 60.09 -27.42
C PHE A 4 20.74 59.03 -27.96
N ILE A 5 20.61 58.94 -29.30
CA ILE A 5 19.84 57.90 -29.97
C ILE A 5 20.51 56.53 -29.77
N PHE A 6 21.83 56.46 -29.88
CA PHE A 6 22.58 55.21 -29.69
C PHE A 6 22.47 54.67 -28.26
N VAL A 7 22.60 55.54 -27.25
CA VAL A 7 22.43 55.14 -25.83
C VAL A 7 20.98 54.73 -25.55
N GLY A 8 19.99 55.45 -26.07
CA GLY A 8 18.57 55.09 -25.93
C GLY A 8 18.23 53.73 -26.54
N VAL A 9 18.75 53.44 -27.74
CA VAL A 9 18.55 52.15 -28.43
C VAL A 9 19.23 51.00 -27.68
N VAL A 10 20.46 51.19 -27.19
CA VAL A 10 21.17 50.17 -26.38
C VAL A 10 20.41 49.88 -25.08
N THR A 11 19.89 50.91 -24.41
CA THR A 11 19.14 50.74 -23.15
C THR A 11 17.81 50.01 -23.38
N ILE A 12 17.10 50.31 -24.47
CA ILE A 12 15.86 49.62 -24.85
C ILE A 12 16.13 48.14 -25.20
N ILE A 13 17.21 47.86 -25.93
CA ILE A 13 17.60 46.48 -26.26
C ILE A 13 17.96 45.70 -24.97
N SER A 14 18.68 46.30 -24.03
CA SER A 14 19.00 45.68 -22.74
C SER A 14 17.74 45.38 -21.91
N VAL A 15 16.76 46.28 -21.89
CA VAL A 15 15.48 46.06 -21.18
C VAL A 15 14.67 44.94 -21.83
N ILE A 16 14.66 44.82 -23.17
CA ILE A 16 13.97 43.75 -23.88
C ILE A 16 14.64 42.39 -23.64
N ILE A 17 15.98 42.34 -23.61
CA ILE A 17 16.74 41.12 -23.26
C ILE A 17 16.48 40.70 -21.81
N SER A 18 16.41 41.66 -20.88
CA SER A 18 16.07 41.38 -19.47
C SER A 18 14.62 40.94 -19.28
N PHE A 19 13.67 41.42 -20.09
CA PHE A 19 12.26 40.97 -20.03
C PHE A 19 12.03 39.59 -20.68
N SER A 20 12.92 39.15 -21.57
CA SER A 20 12.88 37.82 -22.20
C SER A 20 13.28 36.67 -21.25
N SER A 21 13.71 37.00 -20.03
CA SER A 21 14.18 36.04 -19.02
C SER A 21 13.09 35.54 -18.07
N PHE A 22 11.83 35.97 -18.25
CA PHE A 22 10.69 35.26 -17.65
C PHE A 22 10.45 33.97 -18.41
N ALA A 23 11.37 33.01 -18.23
CA ALA A 23 11.16 31.64 -18.65
C ALA A 23 9.85 31.18 -18.01
N VAL A 24 8.86 30.84 -18.85
CA VAL A 24 7.73 30.02 -18.43
C VAL A 24 8.36 28.76 -17.86
N ALA A 25 8.35 28.63 -16.53
CA ALA A 25 8.78 27.41 -15.86
C ALA A 25 7.78 26.32 -16.27
N VAL A 26 8.08 25.63 -17.37
CA VAL A 26 7.39 24.41 -17.73
C VAL A 26 7.57 23.48 -16.54
N ALA A 27 6.47 23.12 -15.88
CA ALA A 27 6.51 22.21 -14.74
C ALA A 27 7.16 20.90 -15.21
N GLN A 28 8.44 20.74 -14.88
CA GLN A 28 9.16 19.50 -15.14
C GLN A 28 8.47 18.41 -14.30
N PRO A 29 8.19 17.23 -14.87
CA PRO A 29 7.70 16.11 -14.10
C PRO A 29 8.65 15.89 -12.92
N GLN A 30 8.13 15.96 -11.70
CA GLN A 30 8.94 15.63 -10.54
C GLN A 30 9.32 14.16 -10.67
N PRO A 31 10.62 13.80 -10.50
CA PRO A 31 11.04 12.41 -10.49
C PRO A 31 10.19 11.65 -9.47
N GLN A 32 9.54 10.58 -9.89
CA GLN A 32 8.80 9.74 -8.97
C GLN A 32 9.80 9.16 -7.96
N PRO A 33 9.52 9.24 -6.64
CA PRO A 33 10.42 8.70 -5.64
C PRO A 33 10.55 7.19 -5.84
N THR A 34 11.76 6.65 -5.66
CA THR A 34 11.94 5.20 -5.63
C THR A 34 11.22 4.60 -4.42
N LEU A 35 10.91 3.30 -4.46
CA LEU A 35 10.25 2.62 -3.33
C LEU A 35 11.02 2.79 -2.01
N TRP A 36 12.36 2.86 -2.06
CA TRP A 36 13.19 3.11 -0.88
C TRP A 36 13.04 4.54 -0.35
N GLN A 37 12.97 5.54 -1.23
CA GLN A 37 12.71 6.93 -0.83
C GLN A 37 11.31 7.08 -0.20
N VAL A 38 10.29 6.41 -0.77
CA VAL A 38 8.93 6.38 -0.19
C VAL A 38 8.94 5.76 1.21
N TYR A 39 9.64 4.64 1.39
CA TYR A 39 9.78 4.04 2.72
C TYR A 39 10.41 5.01 3.73
N GLN A 40 11.54 5.63 3.37
CA GLN A 40 12.29 6.50 4.27
C GLN A 40 11.51 7.78 4.63
N GLN A 41 10.79 8.36 3.67
CA GLN A 41 10.09 9.64 3.83
C GLN A 41 8.70 9.48 4.43
N SER A 42 8.01 8.36 4.16
CA SER A 42 6.61 8.16 4.53
C SER A 42 6.40 7.01 5.50
N PHE A 43 6.83 5.79 5.14
CA PHE A 43 6.45 4.61 5.93
C PHE A 43 7.23 4.47 7.24
N LYS A 44 8.52 4.80 7.25
CA LYS A 44 9.37 4.63 8.45
C LYS A 44 8.84 5.36 9.69
N SER A 45 8.25 6.54 9.52
CA SER A 45 7.71 7.36 10.61
C SER A 45 6.18 7.32 10.70
N ALA A 46 5.50 6.60 9.80
CA ALA A 46 4.05 6.51 9.81
C ALA A 46 3.54 5.76 11.04
N LYS A 47 2.34 6.14 11.50
CA LYS A 47 1.58 5.33 12.45
C LYS A 47 0.93 4.18 11.71
N TYR A 48 1.21 2.96 12.13
CA TYR A 48 0.52 1.76 11.66
C TYR A 48 -0.71 1.52 12.54
N VAL A 49 -1.88 1.47 11.92
CA VAL A 49 -3.15 1.19 12.60
C VAL A 49 -3.64 -0.16 12.12
N ASP A 50 -3.83 -1.08 13.05
CA ASP A 50 -4.43 -2.37 12.77
C ASP A 50 -5.95 -2.22 12.68
N LEU A 51 -6.51 -2.57 11.52
CA LEU A 51 -7.94 -2.54 11.25
C LEU A 51 -8.54 -3.95 11.17
N THR A 52 -7.81 -4.96 11.66
CA THR A 52 -8.21 -6.36 11.62
C THR A 52 -8.66 -6.88 12.98
N HIS A 53 -9.64 -7.76 12.96
CA HIS A 53 -10.02 -8.56 14.13
C HIS A 53 -9.15 -9.81 14.20
N ALA A 54 -8.73 -10.21 15.40
CA ALA A 54 -8.06 -11.48 15.62
C ALA A 54 -9.02 -12.64 15.27
N ILE A 55 -8.57 -13.55 14.40
CA ILE A 55 -9.35 -14.73 14.03
C ILE A 55 -9.20 -15.77 15.15
N ALA A 56 -10.32 -16.22 15.70
CA ALA A 56 -10.40 -17.20 16.77
C ALA A 56 -11.60 -18.14 16.54
N PRO A 57 -11.63 -19.35 17.13
CA PRO A 57 -12.72 -20.30 16.94
C PRO A 57 -14.11 -19.74 17.29
N ASN A 58 -14.18 -18.79 18.21
CA ASN A 58 -15.41 -18.15 18.68
C ASN A 58 -15.68 -16.78 18.02
N ILE A 59 -14.92 -16.38 16.99
CA ILE A 59 -15.22 -15.15 16.27
C ILE A 59 -16.64 -15.22 15.70
N PRO A 60 -17.43 -14.13 15.76
CA PRO A 60 -18.76 -14.11 15.17
C PRO A 60 -18.72 -14.44 13.68
N VAL A 61 -19.66 -15.27 13.23
CA VAL A 61 -19.89 -15.61 11.83
C VAL A 61 -21.35 -15.39 11.49
N TRP A 62 -21.66 -15.23 10.19
CA TRP A 62 -23.04 -15.23 9.74
C TRP A 62 -23.71 -16.57 10.10
N ALA A 63 -25.00 -16.53 10.46
CA ALA A 63 -25.73 -17.67 11.01
C ALA A 63 -25.80 -18.91 10.08
N GLY A 64 -25.55 -18.72 8.77
CA GLY A 64 -25.46 -19.83 7.81
C GLY A 64 -24.10 -20.52 7.74
N PHE A 65 -23.06 -20.02 8.45
CA PHE A 65 -21.72 -20.61 8.46
C PHE A 65 -21.39 -21.30 9.79
N GLY A 66 -20.50 -22.29 9.71
CA GLY A 66 -19.94 -22.95 10.89
C GLY A 66 -18.78 -22.16 11.51
N PHE A 67 -18.52 -22.41 12.79
CA PHE A 67 -17.35 -21.87 13.49
C PHE A 67 -16.06 -22.56 13.05
N ALA A 68 -14.97 -21.79 13.03
CA ALA A 68 -13.64 -22.31 12.77
C ALA A 68 -13.16 -23.24 13.89
N LYS A 69 -12.30 -24.22 13.54
CA LYS A 69 -11.65 -25.09 14.52
C LYS A 69 -10.15 -25.01 14.35
N PHE A 70 -9.45 -24.79 15.46
CA PHE A 70 -8.00 -24.72 15.48
C PHE A 70 -7.46 -25.92 16.24
N SER A 71 -6.41 -26.55 15.73
CA SER A 71 -5.71 -27.66 16.39
C SER A 71 -4.22 -27.59 16.09
N ALA A 72 -3.41 -28.39 16.80
CA ALA A 72 -2.02 -28.54 16.38
C ALA A 72 -1.94 -29.24 15.02
N THR A 73 -0.99 -28.83 14.18
CA THR A 73 -0.69 -29.52 12.93
C THR A 73 -0.03 -30.86 13.23
N THR A 74 -0.47 -31.89 12.50
CA THR A 74 0.02 -33.26 12.63
C THR A 74 0.91 -33.63 11.46
N ASN A 75 2.03 -34.30 11.74
CA ASN A 75 2.88 -34.90 10.73
C ASN A 75 2.11 -36.05 10.03
N PRO A 76 1.90 -36.01 8.70
CA PRO A 76 1.04 -36.97 8.03
C PRO A 76 1.64 -38.39 7.94
N GLN A 77 2.97 -38.52 8.06
CA GLN A 77 3.62 -39.84 8.06
C GLN A 77 3.57 -40.52 9.43
N THR A 78 3.57 -39.75 10.52
CA THR A 78 3.70 -40.30 11.90
C THR A 78 2.45 -40.14 12.75
N GLY A 79 1.50 -39.28 12.35
CA GLY A 79 0.32 -38.97 13.15
C GLY A 79 0.61 -38.16 14.42
N LYS A 80 1.85 -37.70 14.63
CA LYS A 80 2.24 -36.92 15.82
C LYS A 80 2.15 -35.41 15.56
N VAL A 81 1.70 -34.66 16.56
CA VAL A 81 1.70 -33.20 16.53
C VAL A 81 3.11 -32.64 16.57
N TYR A 82 3.35 -31.54 15.86
CA TYR A 82 4.61 -30.82 15.96
C TYR A 82 4.69 -30.06 17.28
N THR A 83 5.81 -30.21 17.98
CA THR A 83 6.08 -29.51 19.25
C THR A 83 7.49 -28.94 19.23
N TYR A 84 7.71 -27.84 19.95
CA TYR A 84 9.04 -27.24 20.06
C TYR A 84 10.09 -28.22 20.59
N SER A 85 9.76 -29.05 21.59
CA SER A 85 10.72 -29.96 22.20
C SER A 85 11.16 -31.09 21.27
N ALA A 86 10.22 -31.68 20.52
CA ALA A 86 10.52 -32.81 19.64
C ALA A 86 11.00 -32.39 18.25
N ASN A 87 10.58 -31.22 17.77
CA ASN A 87 10.73 -30.83 16.38
C ASN A 87 11.45 -29.49 16.17
N GLY A 88 11.64 -28.69 17.21
CA GLY A 88 12.19 -27.34 17.11
C GLY A 88 11.19 -26.30 16.58
N PHE A 89 9.94 -26.69 16.33
CA PHE A 89 8.87 -25.80 15.89
C PHE A 89 7.49 -26.33 16.32
N GLU A 90 6.49 -25.45 16.31
CA GLU A 90 5.08 -25.81 16.36
C GLU A 90 4.36 -25.20 15.15
N ALA A 91 3.22 -25.79 14.79
CA ALA A 91 2.35 -25.26 13.74
C ALA A 91 0.88 -25.50 14.12
N THR A 92 0.01 -24.58 13.72
CA THR A 92 -1.43 -24.66 13.94
C THR A 92 -2.12 -25.04 12.64
N HIS A 93 -3.00 -26.03 12.73
CA HIS A 93 -3.96 -26.41 11.71
C HIS A 93 -5.25 -25.62 11.90
N TYR A 94 -5.76 -25.06 10.80
CA TYR A 94 -6.97 -24.25 10.77
C TYR A 94 -8.01 -24.92 9.86
N ASP A 95 -9.12 -25.36 10.43
CA ASP A 95 -10.32 -25.68 9.67
C ASP A 95 -11.20 -24.43 9.62
N LEU A 96 -11.22 -23.78 8.45
CA LEU A 96 -12.02 -22.58 8.18
C LEU A 96 -13.24 -22.97 7.31
N PRO A 97 -14.47 -22.99 7.86
CA PRO A 97 -15.65 -23.43 7.12
C PRO A 97 -16.11 -22.49 6.00
N THR A 98 -15.61 -21.26 5.98
CA THR A 98 -15.97 -20.21 5.02
C THR A 98 -14.78 -19.28 4.81
N ASP A 99 -14.70 -18.67 3.63
CA ASP A 99 -13.81 -17.55 3.34
C ASP A 99 -14.35 -16.22 3.87
N GLN A 100 -15.63 -16.17 4.27
CA GLN A 100 -16.27 -15.04 4.92
C GLN A 100 -16.14 -15.08 6.44
N LEU A 101 -14.93 -14.80 6.94
CA LEU A 101 -14.59 -14.87 8.35
C LEU A 101 -13.91 -13.59 8.85
N GLY A 102 -14.49 -12.94 9.85
CA GLY A 102 -13.90 -11.79 10.53
C GLY A 102 -13.73 -10.57 9.62
N THR A 103 -12.53 -9.98 9.62
CA THR A 103 -12.20 -8.87 8.70
C THR A 103 -11.80 -9.45 7.36
N GLN A 104 -12.70 -9.36 6.38
CA GLN A 104 -12.61 -10.07 5.10
C GLN A 104 -12.64 -9.12 3.89
N LEU A 105 -12.38 -9.68 2.71
CA LEU A 105 -12.52 -9.02 1.41
C LEU A 105 -13.52 -9.81 0.56
N ASP A 106 -14.54 -9.13 0.04
CA ASP A 106 -15.49 -9.73 -0.90
C ASP A 106 -15.06 -9.42 -2.35
N PRO A 107 -14.50 -10.39 -3.10
CA PRO A 107 -14.12 -10.17 -4.50
C PRO A 107 -15.37 -10.05 -5.39
N PRO A 108 -15.28 -9.47 -6.60
CA PRO A 108 -16.43 -9.39 -7.51
C PRO A 108 -17.07 -10.74 -7.86
N ALA A 109 -16.28 -11.82 -7.86
CA ALA A 109 -16.78 -13.18 -8.09
C ALA A 109 -17.59 -13.77 -6.92
N HIS A 110 -17.65 -13.07 -5.78
CA HIS A 110 -18.40 -13.50 -4.61
C HIS A 110 -19.91 -13.58 -4.88
N TRP A 111 -20.42 -12.74 -5.77
CA TRP A 111 -21.82 -12.75 -6.19
C TRP A 111 -21.95 -13.04 -7.68
N ASN A 112 -22.97 -13.81 -8.05
CA ASN A 112 -23.41 -13.91 -9.44
C ASN A 112 -24.36 -12.73 -9.75
N PRO A 113 -23.94 -11.72 -10.52
CA PRO A 113 -24.72 -10.51 -10.74
C PRO A 113 -26.03 -10.73 -11.52
N ASN A 114 -26.24 -11.91 -12.12
CA ASN A 114 -27.48 -12.25 -12.82
C ASN A 114 -28.53 -12.89 -11.91
N LEU A 115 -28.20 -13.15 -10.64
CA LEU A 115 -29.06 -13.85 -9.66
C LEU A 115 -29.36 -13.01 -8.41
N ILE A 116 -28.90 -11.76 -8.37
CA ILE A 116 -29.16 -10.76 -7.31
C ILE A 116 -29.90 -9.55 -7.87
#